data_AF-A0A6C0GSS4-F1
#
_entry.id   AF-A0A6C0GSS4-F1
#
_cell.length_a   1.000
_cell.length_b   1.000
_cell.length_c   1.000
_cell.angle_alpha   90.00
_cell.angle_beta   90.00
_cell.angle_gamma   90.00
#
_symmetry.space_group_name_H-M   'P 1'
#
loop_
_entity.id
_entity.type
_entity.pdbx_description
1 polymer ?
#
loop_
_entity_poly.entity_id
_entity_poly.type
_entity_poly.pdbx_seq_one_letter_code
_entity_poly.pdbx_strand_id
1 'polypeptide(L)'
;MNKIQPRTIVLGLFIILAALYRLLLADNAQLPFSNFTPIGAMALFGGCYFYNKGKAFAFPLLSLWIGDIFLNRYWYFDEWVIFYDGFAWVYASFLGMVLIGRFIKKVSVISVVLSAVSAALLHWLVSDLGVLLSGGTDVTTGLPYTRDLEGLLKCYYLAIPYMQNMLVGNLVYCALFFGVFELLQKRYPALKLQVVS
;
A
#
# COMPACT_ATOMS: atom_id res chain seq x y z
N MET A 1 22.99 -0.40 -24.22
CA MET A 1 22.70 0.33 -22.96
C MET A 1 21.23 0.73 -22.99
N ASN A 2 20.36 0.10 -22.19
CA ASN A 2 18.94 0.46 -22.13
C ASN A 2 18.81 1.89 -21.62
N LYS A 3 18.40 2.84 -22.47
CA LYS A 3 18.07 4.20 -22.05
C LYS A 3 16.94 4.11 -21.01
N ILE A 4 17.22 4.56 -19.79
CA ILE A 4 16.21 4.62 -18.74
C ILE A 4 15.15 5.63 -19.19
N GLN A 5 13.91 5.16 -19.35
CA GLN A 5 12.81 6.01 -19.82
C GLN A 5 12.46 7.06 -18.75
N PRO A 6 12.34 8.35 -19.09
CA PRO A 6 11.99 9.42 -18.15
C PRO A 6 10.73 9.11 -17.32
N ARG A 7 9.74 8.48 -17.94
CA ARG A 7 8.53 7.98 -17.28
C ARG A 7 8.82 7.05 -16.11
N THR A 8 9.72 6.08 -16.30
CA THR A 8 10.08 5.11 -15.24
C THR A 8 10.78 5.81 -14.08
N ILE A 9 11.60 6.83 -14.36
CA ILE A 9 12.26 7.63 -13.31
C ILE A 9 11.22 8.36 -12.47
N VAL A 10 10.27 9.07 -13.12
CA VAL A 10 9.23 9.81 -12.40
C VAL A 10 8.38 8.86 -11.55
N LEU A 11 7.95 7.72 -12.10
CA LEU A 11 7.20 6.72 -11.31
C LEU A 11 8.00 6.22 -10.11
N GLY A 12 9.30 5.98 -10.28
CA GLY A 12 10.21 5.60 -9.20
C GLY A 12 10.30 6.68 -8.12
N LEU A 13 10.35 7.96 -8.50
CA LEU A 13 10.37 9.07 -7.54
C LEU A 13 9.11 9.14 -6.69
N PHE A 14 7.92 8.94 -7.26
CA PHE A 14 6.68 8.87 -6.48
C PHE A 14 6.73 7.77 -5.41
N ILE A 15 7.26 6.60 -5.77
CA ILE A 15 7.40 5.44 -4.88
C ILE A 15 8.41 5.72 -3.77
N ILE A 16 9.56 6.27 -4.11
CA ILE A 16 10.59 6.63 -3.11
C ILE A 16 10.06 7.68 -2.15
N LEU A 17 9.39 8.73 -2.66
CA LEU A 17 8.78 9.76 -1.81
C LEU A 17 7.69 9.17 -0.91
N ALA A 18 6.89 8.23 -1.41
CA ALA A 18 5.89 7.53 -0.61
C ALA A 18 6.53 6.74 0.54
N ALA A 19 7.60 6.00 0.27
CA ALA A 19 8.32 5.25 1.29
C ALA A 19 8.99 6.14 2.32
N LEU A 20 9.68 7.20 1.89
CA LEU A 20 10.28 8.17 2.81
C LEU A 20 9.22 8.82 3.69
N TYR A 21 8.10 9.23 3.10
CA TYR A 21 7.00 9.82 3.85
C TYR A 21 6.38 8.84 4.86
N ARG A 22 6.29 7.54 4.53
CA ARG A 22 5.87 6.50 5.48
C ARG A 22 6.80 6.47 6.71
N LEU A 23 8.12 6.56 6.53
CA LEU A 23 9.08 6.57 7.65
C LEU A 23 8.91 7.82 8.52
N LEU A 24 8.62 8.98 7.93
CA LEU A 24 8.35 10.21 8.69
C LEU A 24 7.04 10.13 9.49
N LEU A 25 6.04 9.43 8.96
CA LEU A 25 4.78 9.20 9.65
C LEU A 25 4.89 8.16 10.77
N ALA A 26 5.90 7.30 10.75
CA ALA A 26 6.10 6.25 11.74
C ALA A 26 6.25 6.80 13.16
N ASP A 27 6.87 7.96 13.30
CA ASP A 27 7.03 8.65 14.57
C ASP A 27 5.69 9.12 15.17
N ASN A 28 4.69 9.34 14.31
CA ASN A 28 3.33 9.71 14.66
C ASN A 28 2.36 8.50 14.65
N ALA A 29 2.86 7.27 14.57
CA ALA A 29 2.06 6.04 14.49
C ALA A 29 1.38 5.66 15.83
N GLN A 30 1.03 6.65 16.64
CA GLN A 30 0.10 6.49 17.75
C GLN A 30 -1.33 6.48 17.19
N LEU A 31 -2.22 5.70 17.81
CA LEU A 31 -3.67 5.77 17.55
C LEU A 31 -4.09 7.23 17.83
N PRO A 32 -4.30 8.05 16.79
CA PRO A 32 -5.37 7.82 15.82
C PRO A 32 -4.95 7.70 14.34
N PHE A 33 -3.67 7.82 13.98
CA PHE A 33 -3.24 7.90 12.56
C PHE A 33 -2.67 6.60 11.98
N SER A 34 -2.78 5.48 12.70
CA SER A 34 -2.30 4.18 12.21
C SER A 34 -2.98 3.80 10.89
N ASN A 35 -2.21 3.23 9.95
CA ASN A 35 -2.59 2.92 8.56
C ASN A 35 -2.98 4.12 7.67
N PHE A 36 -2.92 5.36 8.15
CA PHE A 36 -3.03 6.54 7.29
C PHE A 36 -1.68 6.80 6.59
N THR A 37 -1.43 6.13 5.47
CA THR A 37 -0.12 6.17 4.80
C THR A 37 -0.25 6.10 3.27
N PRO A 38 0.77 6.54 2.49
CA PRO A 38 0.70 6.55 1.03
C PRO A 38 0.96 5.18 0.38
N ILE A 39 1.32 4.15 1.15
CA ILE A 39 1.74 2.85 0.61
C ILE A 39 0.63 2.17 -0.20
N GLY A 40 -0.63 2.37 0.19
CA GLY A 40 -1.73 1.75 -0.53
C GLY A 40 -1.95 2.38 -1.91
N ALA A 41 -1.91 3.72 -1.96
CA ALA A 41 -1.91 4.47 -3.21
C ALA A 41 -0.67 4.16 -4.07
N MET A 42 0.50 3.98 -3.46
CA MET A 42 1.74 3.57 -4.14
C MET A 42 1.58 2.23 -4.87
N ALA A 43 0.95 1.24 -4.24
CA ALA A 43 0.70 -0.07 -4.85
C ALA A 43 -0.26 0.03 -6.05
N LEU A 44 -1.40 0.73 -5.88
CA LEU A 44 -2.35 0.99 -6.95
C LEU A 44 -1.71 1.75 -8.13
N PHE A 45 -0.95 2.80 -7.82
CA PHE A 45 -0.26 3.63 -8.79
C PHE A 45 0.80 2.86 -9.57
N GLY A 46 1.61 2.05 -8.87
CA GLY A 46 2.59 1.16 -9.48
C GLY A 46 1.94 0.14 -10.42
N GLY A 47 0.84 -0.48 -9.99
CA GLY A 47 0.05 -1.40 -10.80
C GLY A 47 -0.51 -0.76 -12.07
N CYS A 48 -0.99 0.49 -11.98
CA CYS A 48 -1.61 1.18 -13.10
C CYS A 48 -0.59 1.65 -14.15
N TYR A 49 0.50 2.30 -13.73
CA TYR A 49 1.37 3.02 -14.67
C TYR A 49 2.57 2.23 -15.19
N PHE A 50 3.12 1.27 -14.43
CA PHE A 50 4.24 0.47 -14.96
C PHE A 50 3.77 -0.49 -16.06
N TYR A 51 4.37 -0.37 -17.24
CA TYR A 51 4.09 -1.27 -18.36
C TYR A 51 4.58 -2.69 -18.08
N ASN A 52 5.83 -2.81 -17.63
CA ASN A 52 6.45 -4.10 -17.33
C ASN A 52 5.86 -4.67 -16.03
N LYS A 53 5.37 -5.92 -16.10
CA LYS A 53 4.74 -6.59 -14.96
C LYS A 53 5.68 -6.71 -13.76
N GLY A 54 6.92 -7.15 -13.99
CA GLY A 54 7.93 -7.26 -12.93
C GLY A 54 8.16 -5.93 -12.20
N LYS A 55 8.29 -4.81 -12.94
CA LYS A 55 8.45 -3.49 -12.32
C LYS A 55 7.23 -3.04 -11.52
N ALA A 56 6.02 -3.30 -12.04
CA ALA A 56 4.77 -2.93 -11.39
C ALA A 56 4.62 -3.54 -9.98
N PHE A 57 5.11 -4.78 -9.79
CA PHE A 57 5.13 -5.45 -8.50
C PHE A 57 6.38 -5.15 -7.68
N ALA A 58 7.57 -5.23 -8.31
CA ALA A 58 8.83 -5.10 -7.61
C ALA A 58 9.00 -3.72 -6.97
N PHE A 59 8.65 -2.64 -7.67
CA PHE A 59 8.85 -1.29 -7.11
C PHE A 59 8.03 -1.06 -5.84
N PRO A 60 6.69 -1.24 -5.83
CA PRO A 60 5.92 -1.08 -4.60
C PRO A 60 6.32 -2.05 -3.49
N LEU A 61 6.54 -3.34 -3.80
CA LEU A 61 6.83 -4.36 -2.78
C LEU A 61 8.22 -4.22 -2.17
N LEU A 62 9.25 -3.94 -2.99
CA LEU A 62 10.59 -3.66 -2.47
C LEU A 62 10.59 -2.38 -1.64
N SER A 63 9.84 -1.37 -2.06
CA SER A 63 9.69 -0.12 -1.32
C SER A 63 9.00 -0.34 0.03
N LEU A 64 7.97 -1.20 0.07
CA LEU A 64 7.32 -1.62 1.31
C LEU A 64 8.30 -2.36 2.22
N TRP A 65 9.04 -3.34 1.67
CA TRP A 65 9.98 -4.19 2.40
C TRP A 65 11.18 -3.48 2.97
N ILE A 66 11.82 -2.63 2.18
CA ILE A 66 12.87 -1.76 2.67
C ILE A 66 12.31 -0.88 3.80
N GLY A 67 11.14 -0.28 3.60
CA GLY A 67 10.45 0.49 4.63
C GLY A 67 10.24 -0.29 5.93
N ASP A 68 9.76 -1.54 5.86
CA ASP A 68 9.55 -2.39 7.03
C ASP A 68 10.86 -2.67 7.79
N ILE A 69 11.96 -2.93 7.09
CA ILE A 69 13.28 -3.13 7.72
C ILE A 69 13.70 -1.90 8.53
N PHE A 70 13.54 -0.70 7.96
CA PHE A 70 13.83 0.55 8.67
C PHE A 70 12.86 0.76 9.85
N LEU A 71 11.56 0.50 9.66
CA LEU A 71 10.57 0.63 10.73
C LEU A 71 10.88 -0.31 11.90
N ASN A 72 11.24 -1.54 11.60
CA ASN A 72 11.61 -2.55 12.60
C ASN A 72 12.83 -2.12 13.41
N ARG A 73 13.85 -1.57 12.74
CA ARG A 73 15.07 -1.12 13.42
C ARG A 73 14.87 0.14 14.25
N TYR A 74 14.11 1.11 13.77
CA TYR A 74 14.09 2.45 14.39
C TYR A 74 12.84 2.74 15.23
N TRP A 75 11.74 1.99 15.04
CA TRP A 75 10.47 2.25 15.73
C TRP A 75 9.87 1.05 16.47
N TYR A 76 10.00 -0.18 15.96
CA TYR A 76 9.25 -1.33 16.52
C TYR A 76 10.06 -2.30 17.38
N PHE A 77 11.22 -2.79 16.90
CA PHE A 77 11.94 -3.90 17.52
C PHE A 77 13.34 -3.53 18.00
N ASP A 78 13.85 -2.34 17.63
CA ASP A 78 15.26 -1.95 17.80
C ASP A 78 16.23 -2.99 17.18
N GLU A 79 15.80 -3.70 16.14
CA GLU A 79 16.60 -4.74 15.47
C GLU A 79 16.36 -4.75 13.96
N TRP A 80 17.35 -5.23 13.19
CA TRP A 80 17.22 -5.41 11.75
C TRP A 80 16.40 -6.66 11.41
N VAL A 81 15.08 -6.56 11.58
CA VAL A 81 14.15 -7.65 11.29
C VAL A 81 13.77 -7.63 9.81
N ILE A 82 14.17 -8.67 9.09
CA ILE A 82 13.95 -8.81 7.63
C ILE A 82 12.50 -9.20 7.31
N PHE A 83 11.90 -10.05 8.14
CA PHE A 83 10.51 -10.49 8.04
C PHE A 83 9.93 -10.57 9.45
N TYR A 84 8.87 -9.80 9.70
CA TYR A 84 8.16 -9.79 10.97
C TYR A 84 6.96 -10.76 10.92
N ASP A 85 6.45 -11.16 12.08
CA ASP A 85 5.31 -12.07 12.14
C ASP A 85 4.06 -11.46 11.48
N GLY A 86 3.44 -12.22 10.58
CA GLY A 86 2.29 -11.74 9.80
C GLY A 86 2.64 -10.98 8.52
N PHE A 87 3.92 -10.77 8.18
CA PHE A 87 4.33 -10.09 6.94
C PHE A 87 3.67 -10.71 5.70
N ALA A 88 3.56 -12.04 5.63
CA ALA A 88 3.01 -12.73 4.46
C ALA A 88 1.59 -12.27 4.11
N TRP A 89 0.75 -12.03 5.11
CA TRP A 89 -0.64 -11.56 4.94
C TRP A 89 -0.70 -10.12 4.44
N VAL A 90 0.13 -9.26 5.01
CA VAL A 90 0.26 -7.87 4.56
C VAL A 90 0.77 -7.85 3.11
N TYR A 91 1.79 -8.62 2.77
CA TYR A 91 2.36 -8.61 1.42
C TYR A 91 1.42 -9.22 0.39
N ALA A 92 0.63 -10.23 0.77
CA ALA A 92 -0.45 -10.77 -0.06
C ALA A 92 -1.51 -9.70 -0.37
N SER A 93 -1.88 -8.88 0.62
CA SER A 93 -2.84 -7.81 0.40
C SER A 93 -2.28 -6.73 -0.55
N PHE A 94 -1.02 -6.32 -0.38
CA PHE A 94 -0.34 -5.38 -1.28
C PHE A 94 -0.15 -5.94 -2.71
N LEU A 95 0.12 -7.23 -2.86
CA LEU A 95 0.13 -7.90 -4.16
C LEU A 95 -1.23 -7.76 -4.85
N GLY A 96 -2.33 -8.02 -4.13
CA GLY A 96 -3.67 -7.84 -4.66
C GLY A 96 -4.01 -6.37 -4.94
N MET A 97 -3.49 -5.42 -4.16
CA MET A 97 -3.64 -3.99 -4.45
C MET A 97 -2.90 -3.58 -5.74
N VAL A 98 -1.69 -4.08 -5.98
CA VAL A 98 -1.01 -3.87 -7.26
C VAL A 98 -1.87 -4.45 -8.40
N LEU A 99 -2.44 -5.65 -8.23
CA LEU A 99 -3.35 -6.26 -9.20
C LEU A 99 -4.59 -5.39 -9.47
N ILE A 100 -5.24 -4.83 -8.44
CA ILE A 100 -6.35 -3.88 -8.60
C ILE A 100 -5.90 -2.70 -9.47
N GLY A 101 -4.73 -2.12 -9.16
CA GLY A 101 -4.15 -1.04 -9.97
C GLY A 101 -3.95 -1.41 -11.44
N ARG A 102 -3.57 -2.66 -11.73
CA ARG A 102 -3.41 -3.15 -13.11
C ARG A 102 -4.70 -3.26 -13.91
N PHE A 103 -5.83 -3.42 -13.23
CA PHE A 103 -7.13 -3.48 -13.87
C PHE A 103 -7.66 -2.10 -14.26
N ILE A 104 -7.05 -1.02 -13.79
CA ILE A 104 -7.34 0.35 -14.24
C ILE A 104 -6.85 0.51 -15.69
N LYS A 105 -7.79 0.42 -16.64
CA LYS A 105 -7.51 0.61 -18.08
C LYS A 105 -7.49 2.08 -18.50
N LYS A 106 -8.31 2.90 -17.86
CA LYS A 106 -8.42 4.33 -18.10
C LYS A 106 -8.53 5.03 -16.75
N VAL A 107 -7.58 5.92 -16.49
CA VAL A 107 -7.56 6.73 -15.27
C VAL A 107 -8.70 7.75 -15.34
N SER A 108 -9.63 7.63 -14.40
CA SER A 108 -10.75 8.53 -14.17
C SER A 108 -11.04 8.61 -12.67
N VAL A 109 -11.73 9.65 -12.23
CA VAL A 109 -12.13 9.83 -10.82
C VAL A 109 -12.82 8.56 -10.29
N ILE A 110 -13.77 8.01 -11.06
CA ILE A 110 -14.50 6.79 -10.69
C ILE A 110 -13.55 5.61 -10.55
N SER A 111 -12.68 5.36 -11.54
CA SER A 111 -11.76 4.21 -11.48
C SER A 111 -10.79 4.30 -10.29
N VAL A 112 -10.34 5.51 -9.95
CA VAL A 112 -9.39 5.74 -8.85
C VAL A 112 -10.09 5.57 -7.50
N VAL A 113 -11.29 6.13 -7.33
CA VAL A 113 -12.08 5.98 -6.09
C VAL A 113 -12.46 4.52 -5.86
N LEU A 114 -12.97 3.82 -6.88
CA LEU A 114 -13.31 2.40 -6.76
C LEU A 114 -12.07 1.56 -6.40
N SER A 115 -10.93 1.82 -7.05
CA SER A 115 -9.70 1.09 -6.76
C SER A 115 -9.19 1.37 -5.34
N ALA A 116 -9.27 2.61 -4.86
CA ALA A 116 -8.89 2.99 -3.49
C ALA A 116 -9.77 2.30 -2.43
N VAL A 117 -11.08 2.22 -2.67
CA VAL A 117 -12.04 1.51 -1.81
C VAL A 117 -11.76 0.01 -1.82
N SER A 118 -11.64 -0.60 -3.01
CA SER A 118 -11.34 -2.03 -3.16
C SER A 118 -10.01 -2.40 -2.50
N ALA A 119 -9.00 -1.54 -2.62
CA ALA A 119 -7.72 -1.73 -1.95
C ALA A 119 -7.83 -1.72 -0.42
N ALA A 120 -8.56 -0.77 0.16
CA ALA A 120 -8.72 -0.69 1.61
C ALA A 120 -9.50 -1.90 2.16
N LEU A 121 -10.56 -2.32 1.46
CA LEU A 121 -11.33 -3.51 1.81
C LEU A 121 -10.49 -4.78 1.67
N LEU A 122 -9.74 -4.94 0.58
CA LEU A 122 -8.85 -6.07 0.39
C LEU A 122 -7.79 -6.14 1.49
N HIS A 123 -7.16 -4.99 1.82
CA HIS A 123 -6.18 -4.93 2.88
C HIS A 123 -6.78 -5.40 4.20
N TRP A 124 -7.86 -4.77 4.66
CA TRP A 124 -8.56 -5.13 5.90
C TRP A 124 -8.96 -6.61 5.95
N LEU A 125 -9.57 -7.14 4.89
CA LEU A 125 -9.99 -8.54 4.87
C LEU A 125 -8.80 -9.51 4.95
N VAL A 126 -7.71 -9.23 4.23
CA VAL A 126 -6.57 -10.16 4.17
C VAL A 126 -5.66 -10.03 5.38
N SER A 127 -5.35 -8.79 5.83
CA SER A 127 -4.46 -8.56 6.96
C SER A 127 -5.06 -9.08 8.26
N ASP A 128 -6.33 -8.79 8.52
CA ASP A 128 -6.96 -9.11 9.80
C ASP A 128 -7.37 -10.59 9.88
N LEU A 129 -7.68 -11.23 8.75
CA LEU A 129 -7.72 -12.69 8.69
C LEU A 129 -6.37 -13.30 9.08
N GLY A 130 -5.29 -12.69 8.61
CA GLY A 130 -3.92 -13.08 8.96
C GLY A 130 -3.63 -12.95 10.45
N VAL A 131 -4.08 -11.86 11.07
CA VAL A 131 -3.98 -11.64 12.54
C VAL A 131 -4.66 -12.79 13.27
N LEU A 132 -5.90 -13.12 12.93
CA LEU A 132 -6.64 -14.21 13.57
C LEU A 132 -5.91 -15.57 13.42
N LEU A 133 -5.55 -15.94 12.18
CA LEU A 133 -4.96 -17.25 11.89
C LEU A 133 -3.56 -17.40 12.50
N SER A 134 -2.83 -16.29 12.64
CA SER A 134 -1.50 -16.27 13.26
C SER A 134 -1.54 -16.23 14.79
N GLY A 135 -2.74 -16.23 15.41
CA GLY A 135 -2.88 -16.19 16.87
C GLY A 135 -2.73 -14.79 17.47
N GLY A 136 -3.14 -13.76 16.72
CA GLY A 136 -3.08 -12.36 17.14
C GLY A 136 -3.88 -12.07 18.41
N THR A 137 -3.53 -10.97 19.06
CA THR A 137 -4.10 -10.57 20.36
C THR A 137 -5.30 -9.65 20.20
N ASP A 138 -6.35 -9.94 20.96
CA ASP A 138 -7.50 -9.08 21.12
C ASP A 138 -7.14 -7.91 22.05
N VAL A 139 -7.14 -6.70 21.50
CA VAL A 139 -6.77 -5.46 22.22
C VAL A 139 -7.69 -5.13 23.39
N THR A 140 -8.90 -5.72 23.45
CA THR A 140 -9.86 -5.50 24.53
C THR A 140 -9.65 -6.42 25.72
N THR A 141 -9.05 -7.61 25.51
CA THR A 141 -8.86 -8.62 26.56
C THR A 141 -7.39 -8.91 26.87
N GLY A 142 -6.48 -8.55 25.96
CA GLY A 142 -5.05 -8.89 26.05
C GLY A 142 -4.75 -10.38 25.79
N LEU A 143 -5.75 -11.17 25.37
CA LEU A 143 -5.63 -12.59 25.09
C LEU A 143 -5.69 -12.87 23.57
N PRO A 144 -5.16 -14.00 23.09
CA PRO A 144 -5.33 -14.39 21.69
C PRO A 144 -6.80 -14.49 21.30
N TYR A 145 -7.14 -14.06 20.08
CA TYR A 145 -8.48 -14.26 19.54
C TYR A 145 -8.85 -15.75 19.50
N THR A 146 -10.12 -16.06 19.77
CA THR A 146 -10.68 -17.39 19.56
C THR A 146 -10.70 -17.72 18.07
N ARG A 147 -10.37 -18.97 17.70
CA ARG A 147 -10.33 -19.41 16.29
C ARG A 147 -11.69 -19.90 15.80
N ASP A 148 -12.69 -19.07 15.98
CA ASP A 148 -14.08 -19.31 15.57
C ASP A 148 -14.67 -18.07 14.88
N LEU A 149 -15.94 -18.17 14.48
CA LEU A 149 -16.63 -17.09 13.78
C LEU A 149 -16.76 -15.84 14.65
N GLU A 150 -16.92 -15.99 15.96
CA GLU A 150 -17.02 -14.87 16.89
C GLU A 150 -15.71 -14.09 16.99
N GLY A 151 -14.59 -14.81 17.15
CA GLY A 151 -13.26 -14.21 17.14
C GLY A 151 -12.93 -13.52 15.82
N LEU A 152 -13.34 -14.09 14.68
CA LEU A 152 -13.19 -13.46 13.37
C LEU A 152 -13.98 -12.15 13.25
N LEU A 153 -15.27 -12.17 13.61
CA LEU A 153 -16.12 -10.97 13.56
C LEU A 153 -15.59 -9.89 14.49
N LYS A 154 -15.13 -10.27 15.69
CA LYS A 154 -14.53 -9.34 16.65
C LYS A 154 -13.22 -8.73 16.13
N CYS A 155 -12.35 -9.55 15.55
CA CYS A 155 -11.09 -9.09 14.94
C CYS A 155 -11.36 -8.05 13.84
N TYR A 156 -12.29 -8.32 12.92
CA TYR A 156 -12.66 -7.35 11.89
C TYR A 156 -13.29 -6.09 12.46
N TYR A 157 -14.20 -6.22 13.43
CA TYR A 157 -14.86 -5.08 14.06
C TYR A 157 -13.86 -4.12 14.71
N LEU A 158 -12.92 -4.65 15.48
CA LEU A 158 -11.86 -3.86 16.13
C LEU A 158 -10.89 -3.24 15.12
N ALA A 159 -10.79 -3.83 13.92
CA ALA A 159 -9.96 -3.32 12.84
C ALA A 159 -10.60 -2.19 12.00
N ILE A 160 -11.89 -1.87 12.21
CA ILE A 160 -12.60 -0.83 11.46
C ILE A 160 -11.89 0.54 11.46
N PRO A 161 -11.38 1.08 12.59
CA PRO A 161 -10.68 2.36 12.59
C PRO A 161 -9.43 2.36 11.69
N TYR A 162 -8.69 1.25 11.69
CA TYR A 162 -7.51 1.07 10.83
C TYR A 162 -7.90 0.98 9.35
N MET A 163 -8.99 0.29 9.04
CA MET A 163 -9.57 0.23 7.69
C MET A 163 -10.03 1.61 7.20
N GLN A 164 -10.66 2.40 8.07
CA GLN A 164 -11.07 3.78 7.77
C GLN A 164 -9.86 4.66 7.46
N ASN A 165 -8.81 4.59 8.27
CA ASN A 165 -7.57 5.33 8.03
C ASN A 165 -6.90 4.93 6.72
N MET A 166 -6.85 3.63 6.41
CA MET A 166 -6.35 3.15 5.12
C MET A 166 -7.21 3.64 3.95
N LEU A 167 -8.54 3.65 4.09
CA LEU A 167 -9.45 4.17 3.08
C LEU A 167 -9.21 5.65 2.81
N VAL A 168 -9.21 6.48 3.86
CA VAL A 168 -9.00 7.94 3.71
C VAL A 168 -7.60 8.20 3.16
N GLY A 169 -6.58 7.50 3.66
CA GLY A 169 -5.21 7.56 3.14
C GLY A 169 -5.16 7.22 1.66
N ASN A 170 -5.75 6.09 1.24
CA ASN A 170 -5.82 5.69 -0.15
C ASN A 170 -6.50 6.75 -1.01
N LEU A 171 -7.62 7.31 -0.59
CA LEU A 171 -8.33 8.35 -1.35
C LEU A 171 -7.47 9.61 -1.52
N VAL A 172 -6.88 10.12 -0.43
CA VAL A 172 -6.04 11.33 -0.44
C VAL A 172 -4.79 11.13 -1.29
N TYR A 173 -4.03 10.05 -1.04
CA TYR A 173 -2.77 9.80 -1.74
C TYR A 173 -2.99 9.34 -3.18
N CYS A 174 -4.09 8.66 -3.50
CA CYS A 174 -4.43 8.39 -4.90
C CYS A 174 -4.79 9.67 -5.64
N ALA A 175 -5.58 10.57 -5.04
CA ALA A 175 -5.88 11.86 -5.65
C ALA A 175 -4.59 12.64 -5.94
N LEU A 176 -3.65 12.64 -4.99
CA LEU A 176 -2.33 13.24 -5.17
C LEU A 176 -1.52 12.54 -6.28
N PHE A 177 -1.34 11.22 -6.21
CA PHE A 177 -0.45 10.49 -7.11
C PHE A 177 -0.97 10.46 -8.54
N PHE A 178 -2.22 10.03 -8.73
CA PHE A 178 -2.84 9.97 -10.04
C PHE A 178 -3.09 11.37 -10.59
N GLY A 179 -3.55 12.31 -9.75
CA GLY A 179 -3.81 13.70 -10.17
C GLY A 179 -2.55 14.41 -10.65
N VAL A 180 -1.48 14.40 -9.84
CA VAL A 180 -0.22 15.05 -10.22
C VAL A 180 0.37 14.38 -11.46
N PHE A 181 0.37 13.05 -11.55
CA PHE A 181 0.94 12.36 -12.70
C PHE A 181 0.16 12.58 -14.00
N GLU A 182 -1.18 12.62 -13.95
CA GLU A 182 -2.01 12.95 -15.11
C GLU A 182 -1.80 14.41 -15.56
N LEU A 183 -1.63 15.36 -14.64
CA LEU A 183 -1.26 16.74 -14.97
C LEU A 183 0.13 16.83 -15.62
N LEU A 184 1.11 16.11 -15.08
CA LEU A 184 2.46 16.04 -15.64
C LEU A 184 2.45 15.45 -17.06
N GLN A 185 1.64 14.43 -17.33
CA GLN A 185 1.52 13.85 -18.68
C GLN A 185 0.89 14.81 -19.70
N LYS A 186 0.03 15.74 -19.27
CA LYS A 186 -0.51 16.80 -20.14
C LYS A 186 0.57 17.82 -20.51
N ARG A 187 1.44 18.18 -19.56
CA ARG A 187 2.50 19.18 -19.76
C ARG A 187 3.76 18.63 -20.43
N TYR A 188 4.09 17.36 -20.18
CA TYR A 188 5.30 16.71 -20.66
C TYR A 188 4.96 15.43 -21.44
N PRO A 189 4.86 15.50 -22.79
CA PRO A 189 4.52 14.34 -23.61
C PRO A 189 5.47 13.14 -23.46
N ALA A 190 6.72 13.37 -23.06
CA ALA A 190 7.71 12.33 -22.78
C ALA A 190 7.33 11.37 -21.63
N LEU A 191 6.33 11.74 -20.81
CA LEU A 191 5.81 10.89 -19.73
C LEU A 191 4.66 9.99 -20.16
N LYS A 192 4.08 10.22 -21.35
CA LYS A 192 3.08 9.32 -21.91
C LYS A 192 3.73 7.99 -22.28
N LEU A 193 2.91 6.94 -22.27
CA LEU A 193 3.33 5.63 -22.78
C LEU A 193 3.69 5.77 -24.25
N GLN A 194 4.99 5.74 -24.55
CA GLN A 194 5.47 5.61 -25.92
C GLN A 194 5.30 4.15 -26.31
N VAL A 195 4.25 3.86 -27.08
CA VAL A 195 4.17 2.61 -27.83
C VAL A 195 5.25 2.73 -28.90
N VAL A 196 6.39 2.07 -28.69
CA VAL A 196 7.38 1.89 -29.75
C VAL A 196 6.69 1.01 -30.79
N SER A 197 6.27 1.61 -31.90
CA SER A 197 5.79 0.92 -33.10
C SER A 197 6.94 0.19 -33.77
#